data_AF-A0A6G2DAG3-F1
#
_entry.id   AF-A0A6G2DAG3-F1
#
_cell.length_a   1.000
_cell.length_b   1.000
_cell.length_c   1.000
_cell.angle_alpha   90.00
_cell.angle_beta   90.00
_cell.angle_gamma   90.00
#
_symmetry.space_group_name_H-M   'P 1'
#
loop_
_entity.id
_entity.type
_entity.pdbx_description
1 polymer ?
#
loop_
_entity_poly.entity_id
_entity_poly.type
_entity_poly.pdbx_seq_one_letter_code
_entity_poly.pdbx_strand_id
1 'polypeptide(L)'
;HQRSNLRKNRVYTVFTDEKVQDLLSDLHLADSFFGLETGIDEAILSDEEAGRAYLCGAFLANGSIRDPESGKYQLEISSVYLDHAQGIASLLQQFLLDAKVLERKKGAVTYLQRAEDIMDFLIVIGAMQARDDFERVKILRETRNDLNRANNAETANIARTVSASMKTINKISKKKDIMGLENLPVDLQEVAQLRIQHPDYSIQQLADSLSTPLTKSGVNHRLRKINKIADEL
;
A
#
# COMPACT_ATOMS: atom_id res chain seq x y z
N HIS A 1 -22.26 11.10 -22.53
CA HIS A 1 -23.24 10.18 -21.89
C HIS A 1 -22.70 8.75 -21.94
N GLN A 2 -22.04 8.29 -20.87
CA GLN A 2 -21.68 6.88 -20.72
C GLN A 2 -22.91 6.12 -20.22
N ARG A 3 -23.43 5.19 -21.02
CA ARG A 3 -24.47 4.25 -20.61
C ARG A 3 -23.82 3.20 -19.70
N SER A 4 -24.29 3.08 -18.46
CA SER A 4 -23.91 1.97 -17.58
C SER A 4 -24.49 0.67 -18.15
N ASN A 5 -23.61 -0.21 -18.63
CA ASN A 5 -23.97 -1.60 -18.93
C ASN A 5 -24.11 -2.36 -17.60
N LEU A 6 -25.23 -2.20 -16.92
CA LEU A 6 -25.60 -3.08 -15.82
C LEU A 6 -26.09 -4.40 -16.45
N ARG A 7 -25.45 -5.53 -16.08
CA ARG A 7 -26.00 -6.88 -16.34
C ARG A 7 -27.44 -6.88 -15.82
N LYS A 8 -28.37 -7.46 -16.59
CA LYS A 8 -29.80 -7.57 -16.22
C LYS A 8 -29.94 -8.41 -14.94
N ASN A 9 -29.85 -7.78 -13.77
CA ASN A 9 -30.19 -8.40 -12.50
C ASN A 9 -31.71 -8.52 -12.42
N ARG A 10 -32.22 -9.72 -12.11
CA ARG A 10 -33.63 -9.90 -11.79
C ARG A 10 -33.87 -9.23 -10.44
N VAL A 11 -34.66 -8.15 -10.43
CA VAL A 11 -35.11 -7.49 -9.20
C VAL A 11 -36.44 -8.11 -8.82
N TYR A 12 -36.50 -8.70 -7.63
CA TYR A 12 -37.74 -9.20 -7.04
C TYR A 12 -38.18 -8.20 -5.97
N THR A 13 -39.40 -7.68 -6.11
CA THR A 13 -40.00 -6.81 -5.12
C THR A 13 -41.08 -7.60 -4.41
N VAL A 14 -40.96 -7.73 -3.08
CA VAL A 14 -42.00 -8.28 -2.22
C VAL A 14 -42.72 -7.10 -1.58
N PHE A 15 -44.05 -7.09 -1.65
CA PHE A 15 -44.90 -6.05 -1.08
C PHE A 15 -45.93 -6.72 -0.15
N THR A 16 -46.14 -6.12 1.02
CA THR A 16 -47.18 -6.52 1.97
C THR A 16 -47.78 -5.27 2.60
N ASP A 17 -49.11 -5.23 2.67
CA ASP A 17 -49.91 -4.23 3.38
C ASP A 17 -50.69 -4.84 4.56
N GLU A 18 -50.72 -6.17 4.66
CA GLU A 18 -51.26 -6.90 5.79
C GLU A 18 -50.20 -7.17 6.86
N LYS A 19 -50.58 -7.08 8.14
CA LYS A 19 -49.75 -7.39 9.32
C LYS A 19 -48.37 -6.72 9.34
N VAL A 20 -48.26 -5.52 8.76
CA VAL A 20 -46.99 -4.77 8.68
C VAL A 20 -46.40 -4.52 10.06
N GLN A 21 -47.25 -4.14 11.03
CA GLN A 21 -46.81 -3.85 12.39
C GLN A 21 -46.30 -5.12 13.10
N ASP A 22 -47.02 -6.24 12.98
CA ASP A 22 -46.59 -7.53 13.52
C ASP A 22 -45.23 -7.93 12.91
N LEU A 23 -45.07 -7.81 11.59
CA LEU A 23 -43.82 -8.13 10.90
C LEU A 23 -42.64 -7.24 11.35
N LEU A 24 -42.87 -5.93 11.49
CA LEU A 24 -41.84 -5.00 11.94
C LEU A 24 -41.46 -5.26 13.39
N SER A 25 -42.41 -5.59 14.25
CA SER A 25 -42.14 -5.95 15.65
C SER A 25 -41.44 -7.31 15.76
N ASP A 26 -41.85 -8.33 14.99
CA ASP A 26 -41.18 -9.63 14.95
C ASP A 26 -39.73 -9.54 14.46
N LEU A 27 -39.43 -8.60 13.56
CA LEU A 27 -38.08 -8.30 13.08
C LEU A 27 -37.32 -7.31 13.97
N HIS A 28 -37.93 -6.82 15.06
CA HIS A 28 -37.36 -5.82 15.95
C HIS A 28 -36.96 -4.51 15.23
N LEU A 29 -37.68 -4.15 14.15
CA LEU A 29 -37.46 -2.94 13.34
C LEU A 29 -38.39 -1.78 13.73
N ALA A 30 -39.43 -2.06 14.51
CA ALA A 30 -40.28 -1.03 15.09
C ALA A 30 -40.94 -1.54 16.37
N ASP A 31 -40.92 -0.71 17.41
CA ASP A 31 -41.81 -0.88 18.55
C ASP A 31 -43.15 -0.19 18.23
N SER A 32 -44.23 -0.93 18.51
CA SER A 32 -45.61 -0.49 18.37
C SER A 32 -45.92 0.84 19.07
N PHE A 33 -45.08 1.26 20.02
CA PHE A 33 -45.22 2.51 20.77
C PHE A 33 -44.21 3.61 20.41
N PHE A 34 -42.99 3.29 19.93
CA PHE A 34 -41.88 4.25 19.84
C PHE A 34 -41.43 4.61 18.42
N GLY A 35 -41.97 3.96 17.39
CA GLY A 35 -41.60 4.24 16.00
C GLY A 35 -40.54 3.26 15.47
N LEU A 36 -39.79 3.69 14.44
CA LEU A 36 -38.76 2.85 13.82
C LEU A 36 -37.55 2.73 14.75
N GLU A 37 -37.14 1.49 15.03
CA GLU A 37 -35.87 1.19 15.67
C GLU A 37 -34.77 1.27 14.63
N THR A 38 -33.87 2.23 14.80
CA THR A 38 -32.83 2.53 13.81
C THR A 38 -31.51 1.84 14.09
N GLY A 39 -31.33 1.28 15.29
CA GLY A 39 -30.15 0.52 15.72
C GLY A 39 -30.26 -0.99 15.46
N ILE A 40 -29.26 -1.73 15.96
CA ILE A 40 -29.30 -3.21 15.99
C ILE A 40 -29.84 -3.63 17.35
N ASP A 41 -30.79 -4.58 17.37
CA ASP A 41 -31.36 -5.12 18.60
C ASP A 41 -30.28 -5.77 19.50
N GLU A 42 -30.39 -5.56 20.81
CA GLU A 42 -29.43 -6.06 21.80
C GLU A 42 -29.33 -7.59 21.81
N ALA A 43 -30.40 -8.31 21.47
CA ALA A 43 -30.37 -9.77 21.34
C ALA A 43 -29.45 -10.23 20.20
N ILE A 44 -29.34 -9.43 19.13
CA ILE A 44 -28.40 -9.68 18.03
C ILE A 44 -26.98 -9.27 18.44
N LEU A 45 -26.85 -8.15 19.16
CA LEU A 45 -25.55 -7.69 19.65
C LEU A 45 -24.93 -8.65 20.68
N SER A 46 -25.74 -9.38 21.44
CA SER A 46 -25.26 -10.28 22.50
C SER A 46 -25.04 -11.73 22.05
N ASP A 47 -25.47 -12.11 20.85
CA ASP A 47 -25.35 -13.45 20.30
C ASP A 47 -24.37 -13.50 19.10
N GLU A 48 -23.34 -14.34 19.21
CA GLU A 48 -22.28 -14.41 18.20
C GLU A 48 -22.78 -14.93 16.84
N GLU A 49 -23.69 -15.90 16.82
CA GLU A 49 -24.20 -16.51 15.58
C GLU A 49 -25.16 -15.55 14.87
N ALA A 50 -26.04 -14.89 15.62
CA ALA A 50 -26.90 -13.83 15.14
C ALA A 50 -26.07 -12.64 14.61
N GLY A 51 -25.02 -12.25 15.34
CA GLY A 51 -24.09 -11.20 14.90
C GLY A 51 -23.42 -11.51 13.57
N ARG A 52 -22.95 -12.76 13.36
CA ARG A 52 -22.39 -13.21 12.07
C ARG A 52 -23.42 -13.14 10.95
N ALA A 53 -24.62 -13.66 11.19
CA ALA A 53 -25.71 -13.63 10.21
C ALA A 53 -26.09 -12.18 9.84
N TYR A 54 -26.16 -11.30 10.83
CA TYR A 54 -26.44 -9.88 10.65
C TYR A 54 -25.36 -9.20 9.80
N LEU A 55 -24.08 -9.39 10.13
CA LEU A 55 -22.96 -8.83 9.37
C LEU A 55 -22.95 -9.30 7.91
N CYS A 56 -23.27 -10.58 7.67
CA CYS A 56 -23.43 -11.13 6.33
C CYS A 56 -24.56 -10.42 5.56
N GLY A 57 -25.74 -10.30 6.19
CA GLY A 57 -26.89 -9.59 5.61
C GLY A 57 -26.60 -8.12 5.32
N ALA A 58 -26.02 -7.41 6.29
CA ALA A 58 -25.66 -6.00 6.15
C ALA A 58 -24.66 -5.76 5.02
N PHE A 59 -23.66 -6.65 4.87
CA PHE A 59 -22.69 -6.58 3.78
C PHE A 59 -23.32 -6.90 2.41
N LEU A 60 -24.20 -7.90 2.32
CA LEU A 60 -24.91 -8.20 1.08
C LEU A 60 -25.85 -7.07 0.65
N ALA A 61 -26.45 -6.37 1.61
CA ALA A 61 -27.38 -5.27 1.34
C ALA A 61 -26.66 -3.99 0.89
N ASN A 62 -25.65 -3.55 1.66
CA ASN A 62 -25.02 -2.23 1.50
C ASN A 62 -23.49 -2.24 1.68
N GLY A 63 -22.87 -3.40 1.60
CA GLY A 63 -21.43 -3.59 1.72
C GLY A 63 -20.69 -3.42 0.40
N SER A 64 -19.41 -3.05 0.49
CA SER A 64 -18.50 -3.04 -0.64
C SER A 64 -17.06 -3.25 -0.19
N ILE A 65 -16.25 -3.90 -1.03
CA ILE A 65 -14.80 -4.01 -0.87
C ILE A 65 -14.16 -3.32 -2.06
N ARG A 66 -13.22 -2.41 -1.79
CA ARG A 66 -12.40 -1.81 -2.85
C ARG A 66 -11.46 -2.88 -3.41
N ASP A 67 -11.29 -2.86 -4.74
CA ASP A 67 -10.32 -3.71 -5.43
C ASP A 67 -8.94 -3.66 -4.73
N PRO A 68 -8.46 -4.80 -4.17
CA PRO A 68 -7.20 -4.85 -3.44
C PRO A 68 -5.98 -4.53 -4.31
N GLU A 69 -6.09 -4.59 -5.64
CA GLU A 69 -5.00 -4.17 -6.54
C GLU A 69 -4.81 -2.64 -6.55
N SER A 70 -5.85 -1.87 -6.19
CA SER A 70 -5.87 -0.42 -6.34
C SER A 70 -5.96 0.34 -5.01
N GLY A 71 -5.14 1.39 -4.86
CA GLY A 71 -5.29 2.35 -3.77
C GLY A 71 -5.15 1.74 -2.36
N LYS A 72 -5.87 2.28 -1.37
CA LYS A 72 -5.86 1.76 0.00
C LYS A 72 -6.85 0.61 0.14
N TYR A 73 -6.55 -0.40 0.95
CA TYR A 73 -7.55 -1.41 1.30
C TYR A 73 -8.73 -0.77 2.00
N GLN A 74 -9.94 -1.21 1.64
CA GLN A 74 -11.13 -0.67 2.23
C GLN A 74 -12.31 -1.62 2.08
N LEU A 75 -12.98 -1.90 3.19
CA LEU A 75 -14.33 -2.45 3.23
C LEU A 75 -15.25 -1.39 3.85
N GLU A 76 -16.42 -1.17 3.26
CA GLU A 76 -17.43 -0.25 3.76
C GLU A 76 -18.80 -0.93 3.85
N ILE A 77 -19.58 -0.67 4.89
CA ILE A 77 -21.01 -0.98 4.99
C ILE A 77 -21.75 0.34 5.22
N SER A 78 -22.63 0.71 4.28
CA SER A 78 -23.39 1.95 4.36
C SER A 78 -24.67 1.77 5.17
N SER A 79 -24.99 2.76 6.00
CA SER A 79 -26.16 2.82 6.87
C SER A 79 -26.90 4.14 6.68
N VAL A 80 -28.23 4.10 6.73
CA VAL A 80 -29.06 5.31 6.70
C VAL A 80 -28.92 6.09 8.01
N TYR A 81 -28.82 5.37 9.13
CA TYR A 81 -28.75 5.92 10.48
C TYR A 81 -27.38 5.68 11.12
N LEU A 82 -26.98 6.58 12.02
CA LEU A 82 -25.67 6.54 12.67
C LEU A 82 -25.57 5.44 13.73
N ASP A 83 -26.64 5.24 14.49
CA ASP A 83 -26.78 4.18 15.47
C ASP A 83 -26.68 2.78 14.84
N HIS A 84 -27.27 2.56 13.67
CA HIS A 84 -27.04 1.33 12.90
C HIS A 84 -25.56 1.12 12.57
N ALA A 85 -24.87 2.17 12.10
CA ALA A 85 -23.45 2.10 11.77
C ALA A 85 -22.59 1.81 13.02
N GLN A 86 -22.95 2.41 14.16
CA GLN A 86 -22.31 2.14 15.45
C GLN A 86 -22.58 0.72 15.92
N GLY A 87 -23.80 0.21 15.76
CA GLY A 87 -24.14 -1.19 16.04
C GLY A 87 -23.32 -2.17 15.21
N ILE A 88 -23.14 -1.91 13.91
CA ILE A 88 -22.26 -2.70 13.04
C ILE A 88 -20.82 -2.66 13.57
N ALA A 89 -20.33 -1.49 13.98
CA ALA A 89 -18.98 -1.37 14.52
C ALA A 89 -18.82 -2.17 15.83
N SER A 90 -19.83 -2.15 16.71
CA SER A 90 -19.87 -2.96 17.92
C SER A 90 -19.84 -4.46 17.62
N LEU A 91 -20.62 -4.93 16.65
CA LEU A 91 -20.59 -6.33 16.20
C LEU A 91 -19.20 -6.71 15.67
N LEU A 92 -18.61 -5.89 14.81
CA LEU A 92 -17.27 -6.12 14.26
C LEU A 92 -16.22 -6.20 15.38
N GLN A 93 -16.35 -5.38 16.42
CA GLN A 93 -15.42 -5.36 17.54
C GLN A 93 -15.45 -6.65 18.37
N GLN A 94 -16.58 -7.36 18.43
CA GLN A 94 -16.66 -8.68 19.08
C GLN A 94 -15.76 -9.72 18.39
N PHE A 95 -15.52 -9.56 17.09
CA PHE A 95 -14.59 -10.36 16.30
C PHE A 95 -13.18 -9.76 16.22
N LEU A 96 -12.86 -8.80 17.10
CA LEU A 96 -11.58 -8.08 17.14
C LEU A 96 -11.27 -7.26 15.89
N LEU A 97 -12.30 -6.87 15.13
CA LEU A 97 -12.16 -6.05 13.93
C LEU A 97 -12.37 -4.57 14.31
N ASP A 98 -11.29 -3.78 14.20
CA ASP A 98 -11.30 -2.35 14.55
C ASP A 98 -11.95 -1.50 13.46
N ALA A 99 -13.28 -1.51 13.44
CA ALA A 99 -14.08 -0.76 12.51
C ALA A 99 -14.25 0.70 12.94
N LYS A 100 -14.22 1.60 11.96
CA LYS A 100 -14.46 3.03 12.18
C LYS A 100 -15.78 3.44 11.57
N VAL A 101 -16.46 4.38 12.22
CA VAL A 101 -17.70 4.98 11.71
C VAL A 101 -17.41 6.39 11.18
N LEU A 102 -17.95 6.70 10.02
CA LEU A 102 -17.87 8.01 9.39
C LEU A 102 -19.26 8.49 8.99
N GLU A 103 -19.68 9.63 9.52
CA GLU A 103 -20.88 10.32 9.04
C GLU A 103 -20.69 10.91 7.64
N ARG A 104 -21.71 10.76 6.80
CA ARG A 104 -21.80 11.32 5.45
C ARG A 104 -23.07 12.16 5.35
N LYS A 105 -23.19 12.96 4.27
CA LYS A 105 -24.38 13.79 4.02
C LYS A 105 -25.71 13.04 3.98
N LYS A 106 -25.68 11.71 3.76
CA LYS A 106 -26.86 10.84 3.64
C LYS A 106 -26.66 9.56 4.45
N GLY A 107 -26.43 9.71 5.76
CA GLY A 107 -26.28 8.59 6.70
C GLY A 107 -24.84 8.40 7.18
N ALA A 108 -24.46 7.17 7.47
CA ALA A 108 -23.15 6.84 8.04
C ALA A 108 -22.54 5.61 7.35
N VAL A 109 -21.23 5.44 7.46
CA VAL A 109 -20.52 4.29 6.91
C VAL A 109 -19.61 3.70 7.98
N THR A 110 -19.71 2.39 8.16
CA THR A 110 -18.78 1.61 8.97
C THR A 110 -17.73 1.00 8.05
N TYR A 111 -16.44 1.13 8.38
CA TYR A 111 -15.38 0.72 7.47
C TYR A 111 -14.15 0.11 8.16
N LEU A 112 -13.50 -0.81 7.44
CA LEU A 112 -12.20 -1.42 7.77
C LEU A 112 -11.16 -0.97 6.75
N GLN A 113 -9.92 -0.73 7.17
CA GLN A 113 -8.83 -0.27 6.30
C GLN A 113 -7.62 -1.20 6.23
N ARG A 114 -7.53 -2.17 7.13
CA ARG A 114 -6.44 -3.15 7.16
C ARG A 114 -6.82 -4.34 6.30
N ALA A 115 -5.88 -4.85 5.52
CA ALA A 115 -6.12 -6.01 4.67
C ALA A 115 -6.47 -7.25 5.51
N GLU A 116 -5.81 -7.38 6.66
CA GLU A 116 -6.00 -8.45 7.63
C GLU A 116 -7.44 -8.44 8.16
N ASP A 117 -7.89 -7.29 8.68
CA ASP A 117 -9.27 -7.16 9.19
C ASP A 117 -10.33 -7.43 8.11
N ILE A 118 -10.06 -7.07 6.85
CA ILE A 118 -10.98 -7.37 5.72
C ILE A 118 -11.02 -8.87 5.43
N MET A 119 -9.88 -9.56 5.47
CA MET A 119 -9.84 -11.02 5.31
C MET A 119 -10.53 -11.72 6.47
N ASP A 120 -10.31 -11.26 7.70
CA ASP A 120 -10.97 -11.80 8.89
C ASP A 120 -12.48 -11.55 8.85
N PHE A 121 -12.92 -10.39 8.40
CA PHE A 121 -14.34 -10.13 8.13
C PHE A 121 -14.94 -11.15 7.16
N LEU A 122 -14.24 -11.45 6.06
CA LEU A 122 -14.71 -12.44 5.09
C LEU A 122 -14.81 -13.84 5.69
N ILE A 123 -13.96 -14.19 6.67
CA ILE A 123 -14.06 -15.43 7.44
C ILE A 123 -15.31 -15.40 8.34
N VAL A 124 -15.53 -14.29 9.07
CA VAL A 124 -16.68 -14.10 9.97
C VAL A 124 -18.00 -14.30 9.24
N ILE A 125 -18.14 -13.80 8.02
CA ILE A 125 -19.36 -13.96 7.21
C ILE A 125 -19.39 -15.25 6.36
N GLY A 126 -18.38 -16.12 6.47
CA GLY A 126 -18.32 -17.40 5.75
C GLY A 126 -17.93 -17.32 4.26
N ALA A 127 -17.40 -16.17 3.81
CA ALA A 127 -17.03 -15.91 2.42
C ALA A 127 -15.59 -16.36 2.08
N MET A 128 -15.27 -17.64 2.34
CA MET A 128 -13.91 -18.18 2.20
C MET A 128 -13.30 -18.03 0.80
N GLN A 129 -14.08 -18.27 -0.26
CA GLN A 129 -13.59 -18.12 -1.63
C GLN A 129 -13.20 -16.66 -1.94
N ALA A 130 -13.98 -15.70 -1.47
CA ALA A 130 -13.66 -14.28 -1.64
C ALA A 130 -12.42 -13.88 -0.83
N ARG A 131 -12.25 -14.46 0.37
CA ARG A 131 -11.05 -14.28 1.19
C ARG A 131 -9.79 -14.78 0.48
N ASP A 132 -9.83 -15.96 -0.11
CA ASP A 132 -8.69 -16.53 -0.83
C ASP A 132 -8.34 -15.74 -2.11
N ASP A 133 -9.37 -15.24 -2.80
CA ASP A 133 -9.18 -14.34 -3.94
C ASP A 133 -8.55 -13.01 -3.53
N PHE A 134 -8.99 -12.45 -2.41
CA PHE A 134 -8.43 -11.23 -1.85
C PHE A 134 -6.96 -11.41 -1.42
N GLU A 135 -6.66 -12.50 -0.70
CA GLU A 135 -5.29 -12.82 -0.24
C GLU A 135 -4.32 -12.97 -1.42
N ARG A 136 -4.74 -13.69 -2.47
CA ARG A 136 -3.91 -13.88 -3.67
C ARG A 136 -3.52 -12.54 -4.30
N VAL A 137 -4.47 -11.61 -4.42
CA VAL A 137 -4.20 -10.28 -4.99
C VAL A 137 -3.29 -9.46 -4.05
N LYS A 138 -3.53 -9.52 -2.73
CA LYS A 138 -2.68 -8.86 -1.71
C LYS A 138 -1.22 -9.30 -1.84
N ILE A 139 -0.96 -10.60 -1.89
CA ILE A 139 0.41 -11.15 -1.96
C ILE A 139 1.13 -10.67 -3.23
N LEU A 140 0.46 -10.74 -4.39
CA LEU A 140 1.03 -10.29 -5.65
C LEU A 140 1.35 -8.79 -5.62
N ARG A 141 0.44 -7.99 -5.07
CA ARG A 141 0.62 -6.54 -4.92
C ARG A 141 1.77 -6.20 -3.99
N GLU A 142 1.88 -6.84 -2.84
CA GLU A 142 2.96 -6.63 -1.87
C GLU A 142 4.32 -6.99 -2.47
N THR A 143 4.41 -8.17 -3.09
CA THR A 143 5.62 -8.63 -3.79
C THR A 143 6.07 -7.63 -4.87
N ARG A 144 5.13 -7.17 -5.71
CA ARG A 144 5.43 -6.18 -6.76
C ARG A 144 5.91 -4.85 -6.17
N ASN A 145 5.31 -4.40 -5.07
CA ASN A 145 5.72 -3.16 -4.42
C ASN A 145 7.12 -3.26 -3.81
N ASP A 146 7.47 -4.41 -3.22
CA ASP A 146 8.80 -4.63 -2.67
C ASP A 146 9.86 -4.70 -3.76
N LEU A 147 9.58 -5.39 -4.88
CA LEU A 147 10.44 -5.37 -6.07
C LEU A 147 10.64 -3.96 -6.62
N ASN A 148 9.56 -3.18 -6.73
CA ASN A 148 9.64 -1.79 -7.19
C ASN A 148 10.49 -0.93 -6.25
N ARG A 149 10.33 -1.09 -4.93
CA ARG A 149 11.14 -0.38 -3.93
C ARG A 149 12.62 -0.75 -4.03
N ALA A 150 12.93 -2.04 -4.15
CA ALA A 150 14.30 -2.52 -4.32
C ALA A 150 14.94 -1.96 -5.60
N ASN A 151 14.24 -2.07 -6.74
CA ASN A 151 14.72 -1.59 -8.03
C ASN A 151 14.90 -0.05 -8.03
N ASN A 152 13.99 0.69 -7.41
CA ASN A 152 14.12 2.15 -7.28
C ASN A 152 15.34 2.53 -6.42
N ALA A 153 15.59 1.80 -5.33
CA ALA A 153 16.75 2.03 -4.47
C ALA A 153 18.06 1.72 -5.22
N GLU A 154 18.11 0.62 -5.97
CA GLU A 154 19.27 0.24 -6.78
C GLU A 154 19.53 1.28 -7.88
N THR A 155 18.50 1.65 -8.64
CA THR A 155 18.59 2.67 -9.69
C THR A 155 19.08 4.01 -9.13
N ALA A 156 18.57 4.45 -7.97
CA ALA A 156 19.02 5.68 -7.31
C ALA A 156 20.47 5.60 -6.81
N ASN A 157 20.95 4.41 -6.41
CA ASN A 157 22.34 4.19 -6.01
C ASN A 157 23.28 4.24 -7.20
N ILE A 158 22.91 3.60 -8.32
CA ILE A 158 23.65 3.65 -9.58
C ILE A 158 23.72 5.09 -10.07
N ALA A 159 22.58 5.80 -10.15
CA ALA A 159 22.53 7.19 -10.61
C ALA A 159 23.42 8.13 -9.78
N ARG A 160 23.42 7.99 -8.44
CA ARG A 160 24.32 8.75 -7.56
C ARG A 160 25.80 8.42 -7.81
N THR A 161 26.12 7.14 -8.01
CA THR A 161 27.49 6.68 -8.28
C THR A 161 27.99 7.20 -9.61
N VAL A 162 27.18 7.12 -10.67
CA VAL A 162 27.51 7.64 -12.00
C VAL A 162 27.66 9.16 -11.95
N SER A 163 26.76 9.89 -11.29
CA SER A 163 26.84 11.35 -11.17
C SER A 163 28.13 11.80 -10.44
N ALA A 164 28.48 11.16 -9.33
CA ALA A 164 29.72 11.45 -8.60
C ALA A 164 30.97 11.11 -9.43
N SER A 165 30.92 10.01 -10.18
CA SER A 165 32.00 9.58 -11.07
C SER A 165 32.18 10.56 -12.22
N MET A 166 31.11 11.00 -12.88
CA MET A 166 31.16 12.01 -13.94
C MET A 166 31.72 13.35 -13.46
N LYS A 167 31.37 13.79 -12.24
CA LYS A 167 32.00 14.99 -11.64
C LYS A 167 33.50 14.81 -11.48
N THR A 168 33.93 13.65 -11.00
CA THR A 168 35.35 13.32 -10.83
C THR A 168 36.07 13.24 -12.18
N ILE A 169 35.49 12.59 -13.18
CA ILE A 169 36.02 12.50 -14.54
C ILE A 169 36.16 13.89 -15.16
N ASN A 170 35.15 14.74 -15.07
CA ASN A 170 35.23 16.11 -15.60
C ASN A 170 36.39 16.92 -14.98
N LYS A 171 36.63 16.76 -13.68
CA LYS A 171 37.78 17.38 -13.00
C LYS A 171 39.11 16.81 -13.51
N ILE A 172 39.19 15.49 -13.65
CA ILE A 172 40.39 14.81 -14.16
C ILE A 172 40.68 15.20 -15.61
N SER A 173 39.67 15.23 -16.49
CA SER A 173 39.81 15.60 -17.90
C SER A 173 40.29 17.05 -18.06
N LYS A 174 39.71 18.00 -17.31
CA LYS A 174 40.21 19.39 -17.28
C LYS A 174 41.70 19.43 -16.91
N LYS A 175 42.13 18.64 -15.92
CA LYS A 175 43.53 18.58 -15.52
C LYS A 175 44.42 17.97 -16.61
N LYS A 176 43.96 16.91 -17.27
CA LYS A 176 44.65 16.32 -18.43
C LYS A 176 44.93 17.38 -19.50
N ASP A 177 43.96 18.23 -19.79
CA ASP A 177 44.10 19.25 -20.83
C ASP A 177 45.09 20.38 -20.44
N ILE A 178 45.24 20.67 -19.14
CA ILE A 178 46.13 21.75 -18.64
C ILE A 178 47.56 21.26 -18.43
N MET A 179 47.76 20.05 -17.89
CA MET A 179 49.07 19.57 -17.44
C MET A 179 49.43 18.15 -17.87
N GLY A 180 48.52 17.39 -18.50
CA GLY A 180 48.74 15.96 -18.74
C GLY A 180 48.57 15.11 -17.48
N LEU A 181 48.13 13.86 -17.65
CA LEU A 181 47.92 12.92 -16.54
C LEU A 181 49.24 12.39 -15.98
N GLU A 182 50.29 12.38 -16.81
CA GLU A 182 51.67 11.99 -16.50
C GLU A 182 52.32 12.83 -15.41
N ASN A 183 51.81 14.03 -15.14
CA ASN A 183 52.26 14.91 -14.08
C ASN A 183 51.55 14.66 -12.73
N LEU A 184 50.61 13.71 -12.65
CA LEU A 184 50.13 13.19 -11.38
C LEU A 184 51.19 12.27 -10.75
N PRO A 185 51.27 12.21 -9.41
CA PRO A 185 51.98 11.15 -8.71
C PRO A 185 51.60 9.76 -9.24
N VAL A 186 52.59 8.87 -9.39
CA VAL A 186 52.43 7.54 -10.02
C VAL A 186 51.30 6.72 -9.38
N ASP A 187 51.11 6.84 -8.06
CA ASP A 187 50.05 6.16 -7.31
C ASP A 187 48.62 6.64 -7.67
N LEU A 188 48.49 7.82 -8.28
CA LEU A 188 47.20 8.43 -8.67
C LEU A 188 46.87 8.24 -10.16
N GLN A 189 47.87 8.04 -11.02
CA GLN A 189 47.70 7.96 -12.47
C GLN A 189 46.77 6.82 -12.88
N GLU A 190 47.02 5.62 -12.36
CA GLU A 190 46.26 4.41 -12.70
C GLU A 190 44.80 4.53 -12.26
N VAL A 191 44.55 5.05 -11.05
CA VAL A 191 43.20 5.30 -10.54
C VAL A 191 42.46 6.33 -11.40
N ALA A 192 43.16 7.38 -11.86
CA ALA A 192 42.59 8.39 -12.74
C ALA A 192 42.22 7.81 -14.12
N GLN A 193 43.11 7.01 -14.71
CA GLN A 193 42.88 6.36 -16.00
C GLN A 193 41.70 5.37 -15.94
N LEU A 194 41.69 4.47 -14.95
CA LEU A 194 40.59 3.52 -14.77
C LEU A 194 39.25 4.22 -14.53
N ARG A 195 39.23 5.31 -13.76
CA ARG A 195 38.00 6.09 -13.54
C ARG A 195 37.49 6.74 -14.82
N ILE A 196 38.36 7.21 -15.72
CA ILE A 196 37.96 7.74 -17.04
C ILE A 196 37.43 6.62 -17.94
N GLN A 197 38.14 5.49 -17.99
CA GLN A 197 37.79 4.37 -18.87
C GLN A 197 36.50 3.66 -18.44
N HIS A 198 36.23 3.65 -17.13
CA HIS A 198 35.05 3.00 -16.54
C HIS A 198 34.27 3.96 -15.63
N PRO A 199 33.47 4.88 -16.21
CA PRO A 199 32.68 5.86 -15.45
C PRO A 199 31.61 5.25 -14.54
N ASP A 200 31.14 4.06 -14.90
CA ASP A 200 30.07 3.30 -14.25
C ASP A 200 30.58 2.39 -13.13
N TYR A 201 31.89 2.12 -13.05
CA TYR A 201 32.46 1.28 -12.00
C TYR A 201 32.23 1.88 -10.60
N SER A 202 31.76 1.04 -9.68
CA SER A 202 31.81 1.36 -8.26
C SER A 202 33.26 1.54 -7.78
N ILE A 203 33.44 2.17 -6.62
CA ILE A 203 34.78 2.34 -6.02
C ILE A 203 35.42 0.97 -5.72
N GLN A 204 34.61 -0.05 -5.41
CA GLN A 204 35.10 -1.41 -5.18
C GLN A 204 35.61 -2.02 -6.48
N GLN A 205 34.81 -1.95 -7.56
CA GLN A 205 35.23 -2.46 -8.88
C GLN A 205 36.50 -1.77 -9.40
N LEU A 206 36.67 -0.46 -9.15
CA LEU A 206 37.95 0.21 -9.42
C LEU A 206 39.10 -0.39 -8.61
N ALA A 207 38.88 -0.64 -7.31
CA ALA A 207 39.90 -1.16 -6.42
C ALA A 207 40.38 -2.56 -6.84
N ASP A 208 39.44 -3.37 -7.31
CA ASP A 208 39.68 -4.74 -7.79
C ASP A 208 40.33 -4.75 -9.20
N SER A 209 40.17 -3.67 -9.97
CA SER A 209 40.73 -3.52 -11.32
C SER A 209 42.13 -2.90 -11.36
N LEU A 210 42.67 -2.47 -10.21
CA LEU A 210 44.03 -1.95 -10.12
C LEU A 210 45.05 -3.08 -10.23
N SER A 211 46.17 -2.80 -10.91
CA SER A 211 47.31 -3.73 -11.01
C SER A 211 47.85 -4.17 -9.64
N THR A 212 47.83 -3.26 -8.66
CA THR A 212 48.01 -3.59 -7.24
C THR A 212 46.68 -3.35 -6.52
N PRO A 213 45.98 -4.41 -6.07
CA PRO A 213 44.69 -4.28 -5.43
C PRO A 213 44.76 -3.35 -4.22
N LEU A 214 43.76 -2.47 -4.11
CA LEU A 214 43.59 -1.61 -2.95
C LEU A 214 42.30 -1.92 -2.24
N THR A 215 42.17 -1.42 -1.01
CA THR A 215 40.87 -1.36 -0.36
C THR A 215 40.02 -0.26 -1.00
N LYS A 216 38.70 -0.42 -0.91
CA LYS A 216 37.72 0.63 -1.29
C LYS A 216 38.09 2.00 -0.73
N SER A 217 38.49 2.06 0.54
CA SER A 217 38.91 3.29 1.22
C SER A 217 40.19 3.89 0.63
N GLY A 218 41.16 3.04 0.23
CA GLY A 218 42.39 3.47 -0.43
C GLY A 218 42.13 4.15 -1.78
N VAL A 219 41.26 3.57 -2.61
CA VAL A 219 40.85 4.19 -3.89
C VAL A 219 40.10 5.51 -3.64
N ASN A 220 39.20 5.53 -2.65
CA ASN A 220 38.45 6.73 -2.30
C ASN A 220 39.38 7.88 -1.88
N HIS A 221 40.41 7.57 -1.09
CA HIS A 221 41.43 8.54 -0.69
C HIS A 221 42.20 9.10 -1.89
N ARG A 222 42.61 8.24 -2.83
CA ARG A 222 43.29 8.66 -4.06
C ARG A 222 42.41 9.55 -4.94
N LEU A 223 41.14 9.19 -5.16
CA LEU A 223 40.18 10.01 -5.91
C LEU A 223 39.95 11.38 -5.24
N ARG A 224 39.89 11.45 -3.91
CA ARG A 224 39.82 12.74 -3.18
C ARG A 224 41.07 13.58 -3.38
N LYS A 225 42.26 12.97 -3.32
CA LYS A 225 43.54 13.66 -3.56
C LYS A 225 43.60 14.21 -4.99
N ILE A 226 43.17 13.42 -5.98
CA ILE A 226 43.06 13.86 -7.38
C ILE A 226 42.11 15.05 -7.52
N ASN A 227 40.92 14.97 -6.90
CA ASN A 227 39.95 16.07 -6.91
C ASN A 227 40.50 17.34 -6.23
N LYS A 228 41.22 17.20 -5.12
CA LYS A 228 41.83 18.35 -4.42
C LYS A 228 42.87 19.05 -5.30
N ILE A 229 43.75 18.29 -5.96
CA ILE A 229 44.73 18.86 -6.87
C ILE A 229 44.03 19.53 -8.08
N ALA A 230 42.86 19.04 -8.49
CA ALA A 230 42.08 19.67 -9.55
C ALA A 230 41.34 20.95 -9.11
N ASP A 231 41.09 21.13 -7.80
CA ASP A 231 40.43 22.33 -7.25
C ASP A 231 41.42 23.43 -6.84
N GLU A 232 42.72 23.13 -6.71
CA GLU A 232 43.79 24.07 -6.34
C GLU A 232 44.33 24.92 -7.54
N LEU A 233 43.58 24.98 -8.66
CA LEU A 233 43.85 25.75 -9.89
C LEU A 233 42.66 26.61 -10.28
#